data_AF-A0A9X2S5B6-F1
#
_entry.id   AF-A0A9X2S5B6-F1
#
_cell.length_a   1.000
_cell.length_b   1.000
_cell.length_c   1.000
_cell.angle_alpha   90.00
_cell.angle_beta   90.00
_cell.angle_gamma   90.00
#
_symmetry.space_group_name_H-M   'P 1'
#
loop_
_entity.id
_entity.type
_entity.pdbx_description
1 polymer ?
#
loop_
_entity_poly.entity_id
_entity_poly.type
_entity_poly.pdbx_seq_one_letter_code
_entity_poly.pdbx_strand_id
1 'polypeptide(L)'
;SFFAYEDLKYFSKSCDKLIAVVNDKTTTHIPVSKKKMEVINQHSSKNLKKLLDEKKINYEMIPLSMEFGQTFTDDEDIARYAKSYDEDKEYESIYNHIKNKVVKGDKVRYYLPYEKNISIFIIDFNKLSL
;
A
#
# COMPACT_ATOMS: atom_id res chain seq x y z
N SER A 1 -3.97 -12.45 -1.25
CA SER A 1 -4.46 -12.50 -2.64
C SER A 1 -3.88 -11.29 -3.35
N PHE A 2 -3.01 -11.52 -4.34
CA PHE A 2 -2.22 -10.49 -5.00
C PHE A 2 -2.74 -10.40 -6.42
N PHE A 3 -3.43 -9.31 -6.75
CA PHE A 3 -3.76 -9.01 -8.13
C PHE A 3 -2.46 -8.68 -8.85
N ALA A 4 -1.89 -9.64 -9.57
CA ALA A 4 -0.82 -9.34 -10.51
C ALA A 4 -1.46 -8.70 -11.74
N TYR A 5 -0.85 -7.65 -12.30
CA TYR A 5 -1.36 -6.98 -13.50
C TYR A 5 -1.59 -7.94 -14.69
N GLU A 6 -0.94 -9.09 -14.64
CA GLU A 6 -1.05 -10.20 -15.57
C GLU A 6 -2.47 -10.82 -15.61
N ASP A 7 -3.25 -10.67 -14.54
CA ASP A 7 -4.59 -11.28 -14.43
C ASP A 7 -5.69 -10.47 -15.14
N LEU A 8 -5.41 -9.25 -15.62
CA LEU A 8 -6.41 -8.42 -16.31
C LEU A 8 -7.07 -9.14 -17.50
N LYS A 9 -6.30 -9.94 -18.23
CA LYS A 9 -6.80 -10.74 -19.37
C LYS A 9 -7.71 -11.89 -18.92
N TYR A 10 -7.49 -12.42 -17.74
CA TYR A 10 -8.33 -13.46 -17.17
C TYR A 10 -9.69 -12.87 -16.74
N PHE A 11 -9.65 -11.73 -16.04
CA PHE A 11 -10.87 -11.06 -15.59
C PHE A 11 -11.69 -10.49 -16.74
N SER A 12 -11.06 -9.95 -17.78
CA SER A 12 -11.79 -9.42 -18.96
C SER A 12 -12.63 -10.46 -19.69
N LYS A 13 -12.37 -11.76 -19.50
CA LYS A 13 -13.16 -12.86 -20.07
C LYS A 13 -14.33 -13.29 -19.18
N SER A 14 -14.30 -12.90 -17.91
CA SER A 14 -15.16 -13.48 -16.86
C SER A 14 -16.03 -12.43 -16.18
N CYS A 15 -15.72 -11.14 -16.31
CA CYS A 15 -16.52 -10.06 -15.78
C CYS A 15 -16.52 -8.82 -16.69
N ASP A 16 -17.59 -8.05 -16.60
CA ASP A 16 -17.78 -6.79 -17.33
C ASP A 16 -17.06 -5.62 -16.67
N LYS A 17 -16.89 -5.70 -15.34
CA LYS A 17 -16.21 -4.68 -14.53
C LYS A 17 -15.35 -5.32 -13.45
N LEU A 18 -14.25 -4.64 -13.13
CA LEU A 18 -13.36 -5.01 -12.04
C LEU A 18 -13.07 -3.79 -11.16
N ILE A 19 -13.22 -3.96 -9.85
CA ILE A 19 -12.82 -2.95 -8.87
C ILE A 19 -11.48 -3.39 -8.28
N ALA A 20 -10.42 -2.66 -8.60
CA ALA A 20 -9.08 -2.90 -8.06
C ALA A 20 -8.71 -1.81 -7.04
N VAL A 21 -8.29 -2.23 -5.85
CA VAL A 21 -7.88 -1.32 -4.77
C VAL A 21 -6.36 -1.42 -4.63
N VAL A 22 -5.66 -0.34 -4.99
CA VAL A 22 -4.20 -0.29 -5.00
C VAL A 22 -3.72 0.57 -3.84
N ASN A 23 -2.84 0.01 -3.00
CA ASN A 23 -2.23 0.74 -1.89
C ASN A 23 -0.91 1.36 -2.35
N ASP A 24 -0.89 2.68 -2.52
CA ASP A 24 0.28 3.44 -2.94
C ASP A 24 1.21 3.70 -1.76
N LYS A 25 2.22 2.85 -1.64
CA LYS A 25 3.22 2.93 -0.56
C LYS A 25 4.35 3.92 -0.90
N THR A 26 4.02 5.08 -1.47
CA THR A 26 4.98 6.12 -1.90
C THR A 26 5.85 6.62 -0.75
N THR A 27 5.33 6.57 0.47
CA THR A 27 6.07 6.74 1.72
C THR A 27 5.68 5.61 2.66
N THR A 28 6.60 4.68 2.93
CA THR A 28 6.38 3.70 3.98
C THR A 28 6.46 4.40 5.34
N HIS A 29 5.56 4.05 6.25
CA HIS A 29 5.56 4.57 7.62
C HIS A 29 6.74 4.06 8.45
N ILE A 30 7.44 3.04 7.93
CA ILE A 30 8.68 2.45 8.45
C ILE A 30 9.79 2.64 7.40
N PRO A 31 11.04 2.95 7.78
CA PRO A 31 12.16 2.95 6.86
C PRO A 31 12.27 1.58 6.17
N VAL A 32 12.39 1.58 4.84
CA VAL A 32 12.66 0.36 4.07
C VAL A 32 13.81 0.62 3.12
N SER A 33 14.58 -0.42 2.83
CA SER A 33 15.67 -0.34 1.86
C SER A 33 15.17 0.06 0.47
N LYS A 34 16.02 0.75 -0.30
CA LYS A 34 15.69 1.17 -1.67
C LYS A 34 15.23 -0.01 -2.55
N LYS A 35 15.91 -1.15 -2.43
CA LYS A 35 15.57 -2.39 -3.17
C LYS A 35 14.15 -2.88 -2.82
N LYS A 36 13.79 -2.87 -1.54
CA LYS A 36 12.43 -3.26 -1.10
C LYS A 36 11.39 -2.27 -1.58
N MET A 37 11.71 -0.97 -1.57
CA MET A 37 10.85 0.08 -2.11
C MET A 37 10.60 -0.08 -3.61
N GLU A 38 11.62 -0.46 -4.39
CA GLU A 38 11.46 -0.75 -5.82
C GLU A 38 10.46 -1.87 -6.07
N VAL A 39 10.57 -2.99 -5.33
CA VAL A 39 9.63 -4.12 -5.41
C VAL A 39 8.21 -3.69 -5.02
N ILE A 40 8.08 -2.94 -3.93
CA ILE A 40 6.79 -2.40 -3.48
C ILE A 40 6.14 -1.54 -4.57
N ASN A 41 6.93 -0.68 -5.23
CA ASN A 41 6.43 0.25 -6.23
C ASN A 41 6.11 -0.40 -7.58
N GLN A 42 6.49 -1.66 -7.81
CA GLN A 42 6.10 -2.41 -9.01
C GLN A 42 4.58 -2.45 -9.15
N HIS A 43 3.84 -2.60 -8.04
CA HIS A 43 2.38 -2.67 -8.01
C HIS A 43 1.71 -1.35 -7.62
N SER A 44 2.29 -0.21 -8.02
CA SER A 44 1.74 1.12 -7.77
C SER A 44 0.59 1.50 -8.71
N SER A 45 -0.30 2.38 -8.25
CA SER A 45 -1.41 2.92 -9.06
C SER A 45 -0.93 3.57 -10.35
N LYS A 46 0.25 4.22 -10.31
CA LYS A 46 0.92 4.77 -11.49
C LYS A 46 1.18 3.71 -12.57
N ASN A 47 1.65 2.54 -12.17
CA ASN A 47 1.93 1.45 -13.11
C ASN A 47 0.63 0.83 -13.64
N LEU A 48 -0.39 0.64 -12.79
CA LEU A 48 -1.70 0.17 -13.24
C LEU A 48 -2.32 1.15 -14.24
N LYS A 49 -2.32 2.44 -13.92
CA LYS A 49 -2.84 3.51 -14.78
C LYS A 49 -2.17 3.47 -16.15
N LYS A 50 -0.83 3.43 -16.16
CA LYS A 50 -0.04 3.34 -17.39
C LYS A 50 -0.43 2.12 -18.23
N LEU A 51 -0.56 0.95 -17.61
CA LEU A 51 -0.95 -0.28 -18.29
C LEU A 51 -2.35 -0.19 -18.91
N LEU A 52 -3.32 0.36 -18.17
CA LEU A 52 -4.69 0.54 -18.66
C LEU A 52 -4.74 1.53 -19.83
N ASP A 53 -4.00 2.65 -19.73
CA ASP A 53 -3.86 3.65 -20.78
C ASP A 53 -3.25 3.03 -22.06
N GLU A 54 -2.15 2.26 -21.93
CA GLU A 54 -1.47 1.59 -23.04
C GLU A 54 -2.37 0.57 -23.74
N LYS A 55 -3.16 -0.17 -22.96
CA LYS A 55 -4.13 -1.16 -23.47
C LYS A 55 -5.46 -0.55 -23.92
N LYS A 56 -5.62 0.78 -23.81
CA LYS A 56 -6.85 1.51 -24.13
C LYS A 56 -8.07 0.93 -23.42
N ILE A 57 -7.89 0.50 -22.17
CA ILE A 57 -8.94 -0.03 -21.31
C ILE A 57 -9.61 1.16 -20.62
N ASN A 58 -10.94 1.20 -20.61
CA ASN A 58 -11.65 2.27 -19.90
C ASN A 58 -11.60 2.02 -18.40
N TYR A 59 -11.34 3.07 -17.63
CA TYR A 59 -11.39 3.02 -16.18
C TYR A 59 -11.75 4.38 -15.59
N GLU A 60 -12.30 4.33 -14.39
CA GLU A 60 -12.34 5.46 -13.46
C GLU A 60 -11.28 5.23 -12.37
N MET A 61 -10.59 6.28 -11.96
CA MET A 61 -9.63 6.24 -10.86
C MET A 61 -10.04 7.24 -9.78
N ILE A 62 -10.24 6.73 -8.56
CA ILE A 62 -10.61 7.52 -7.40
C ILE A 62 -9.44 7.48 -6.41
N PRO A 63 -8.64 8.56 -6.30
CA PRO A 63 -7.60 8.65 -5.29
C PRO A 63 -8.21 8.95 -3.93
N LEU A 64 -7.76 8.24 -2.91
CA LEU A 64 -8.16 8.41 -1.52
C LEU A 64 -6.91 8.53 -0.66
N SER A 65 -6.96 9.45 0.29
CA SER A 65 -6.02 9.50 1.39
C SER A 65 -6.77 9.44 2.70
N MET A 66 -6.28 8.63 3.63
CA MET A 66 -6.86 8.51 4.95
C MET A 66 -5.78 8.33 6.02
N GLU A 67 -6.06 8.87 7.20
CA GLU A 67 -5.26 8.56 8.38
C GLU A 67 -5.40 7.07 8.73
N PHE A 68 -4.27 6.45 9.02
CA PHE A 68 -4.17 5.09 9.49
C PHE A 68 -3.06 5.01 10.54
N GLY A 69 -2.98 3.91 11.28
CA GLY A 69 -1.84 3.74 12.16
C GLY A 69 -1.84 2.46 12.95
N GLN A 70 -0.71 2.23 13.61
CA GLN A 70 -0.50 1.09 14.50
C GLN A 70 -0.65 1.56 15.94
N THR A 71 -1.48 0.85 16.71
CA THR A 71 -1.65 1.11 18.15
C THR A 71 -0.70 0.25 18.96
N PHE A 72 -0.21 0.76 20.09
CA PHE A 72 0.63 0.02 21.04
C PHE A 72 0.13 0.19 22.48
N THR A 73 0.28 -0.87 23.28
CA THR A 73 -0.14 -0.88 24.68
C THR A 73 0.97 -0.44 25.63
N ASP A 74 2.23 -0.60 25.21
CA ASP A 74 3.43 -0.22 25.95
C ASP A 74 4.66 -0.10 25.02
N ASP A 75 5.81 0.12 25.64
CA ASP A 75 7.09 0.25 24.94
C ASP A 75 7.63 -1.09 24.41
N GLU A 76 7.26 -2.22 25.03
CA GLU A 76 7.66 -3.55 24.57
C GLU A 76 6.95 -3.91 23.26
N ASP A 77 5.68 -3.52 23.12
CA ASP A 77 4.93 -3.61 21.87
C ASP A 77 5.61 -2.85 20.72
N ILE A 78 6.08 -1.64 21.01
CA ILE A 78 6.81 -0.83 20.03
C ILE A 78 8.10 -1.55 19.59
N ALA A 79 8.84 -2.12 20.54
CA ALA A 79 10.06 -2.88 20.27
C ALA A 79 9.78 -4.14 19.44
N ARG A 80 8.74 -4.92 19.79
CA ARG A 80 8.32 -6.09 19.02
C ARG A 80 7.93 -5.72 17.59
N TYR A 81 7.18 -4.63 17.44
CA TYR A 81 6.78 -4.13 16.12
C TYR A 81 7.99 -3.73 15.29
N ALA A 82 8.93 -2.94 15.84
CA ALA A 82 10.18 -2.58 15.17
C ALA A 82 10.97 -3.81 14.71
N LYS A 83 11.08 -4.81 15.58
CA LYS A 83 11.78 -6.07 15.30
C LYS A 83 11.14 -6.88 14.18
N SER A 84 9.82 -6.80 13.99
CA SER A 84 9.14 -7.47 12.87
C SER A 84 9.51 -6.93 11.50
N TYR A 85 10.13 -5.75 11.43
CA TYR A 85 10.65 -5.13 10.20
C TYR A 85 12.18 -5.24 10.08
N ASP A 86 12.86 -5.84 11.06
CA ASP A 86 14.32 -5.98 11.08
C ASP A 86 14.80 -7.10 10.15
N GLU A 87 14.77 -6.84 8.85
CA GLU A 87 15.23 -7.80 7.83
C GLU A 87 16.75 -7.78 7.63
N ASP A 88 17.44 -6.67 7.97
CA ASP A 88 18.86 -6.44 7.66
C ASP A 88 19.67 -5.83 8.83
N LYS A 89 19.29 -6.12 10.08
CA LYS A 89 19.94 -5.58 11.30
C LYS A 89 19.86 -4.05 11.42
N GLU A 90 18.80 -3.47 10.88
CA GLU A 90 18.48 -2.04 10.98
C GLU A 90 17.52 -1.75 12.15
N TYR A 91 17.31 -2.71 13.06
CA TYR A 91 16.43 -2.59 14.21
C TYR A 91 16.50 -1.23 14.91
N GLU A 92 17.71 -0.75 15.25
CA GLU A 92 17.85 0.52 15.98
C GLU A 92 17.35 1.72 15.17
N SER A 93 17.61 1.75 13.87
CA SER A 93 17.12 2.81 12.98
C SER A 93 15.59 2.79 12.92
N ILE A 94 15.01 1.60 12.76
CA ILE A 94 13.56 1.38 12.68
C ILE A 94 12.88 1.74 14.01
N TYR A 95 13.41 1.24 15.12
CA TYR A 95 12.87 1.48 16.45
C TYR A 95 12.89 2.97 16.80
N ASN A 96 14.02 3.65 16.57
CA ASN A 96 14.13 5.09 16.80
C ASN A 96 13.19 5.89 15.87
N HIS A 97 13.04 5.48 14.61
CA HIS A 97 12.07 6.10 13.71
C HIS A 97 10.64 6.00 14.23
N ILE A 98 10.23 4.82 14.69
CA ILE A 98 8.91 4.60 15.27
C ILE A 98 8.75 5.43 16.54
N LYS A 99 9.68 5.32 17.49
CA LYS A 99 9.63 6.03 18.77
C LYS A 99 9.51 7.54 18.62
N ASN A 100 10.19 8.13 17.63
CA ASN A 100 10.13 9.56 17.36
C ASN A 100 8.79 10.03 16.75
N LYS A 101 8.00 9.10 16.20
CA LYS A 101 6.71 9.39 15.54
C LYS A 101 5.50 8.90 16.31
N VAL A 102 5.68 8.02 17.30
CA VAL A 102 4.61 7.57 18.17
C VAL A 102 4.09 8.74 19.00
N VAL A 103 2.78 8.89 19.02
CA VAL A 103 2.05 9.85 19.85
C VAL A 103 1.21 9.12 20.90
N LYS A 104 0.79 9.83 21.94
CA LYS A 104 -0.24 9.32 22.85
C LYS A 104 -1.61 9.46 22.18
N GLY A 105 -2.44 8.42 22.26
CA GLY A 105 -3.80 8.48 21.75
C GLY A 105 -4.81 8.79 22.85
N ASP A 106 -5.98 9.32 22.46
CA ASP A 106 -7.06 9.60 23.41
C ASP A 106 -7.74 8.33 23.93
N LYS A 107 -7.81 7.29 23.09
CA LYS A 107 -8.44 5.99 23.39
C LYS A 107 -7.45 4.82 23.44
N VAL A 108 -6.19 5.07 23.08
CA VAL A 108 -5.11 4.08 23.03
C VAL A 108 -3.86 4.70 23.64
N ARG A 109 -3.06 3.90 24.34
CA ARG A 109 -1.91 4.45 25.08
C ARG A 109 -0.88 5.09 24.14
N TYR A 110 -0.60 4.40 23.04
CA TYR A 110 0.34 4.85 22.02
C TYR A 110 -0.18 4.56 20.62
N TYR A 111 0.16 5.42 19.68
CA TYR A 111 -0.29 5.34 18.29
C TYR A 111 0.82 5.85 17.36
N LEU A 112 1.17 5.08 16.33
CA LEU A 112 2.02 5.53 15.23
C LEU A 112 1.12 5.94 14.04
N PRO A 113 0.83 7.24 13.89
CA PRO A 113 0.04 7.75 12.77
C PRO A 113 0.84 7.67 11.48
N TYR A 114 0.16 7.33 10.40
CA TYR A 114 0.65 7.53 9.04
C TYR A 114 -0.50 7.68 8.06
N GLU A 115 -0.23 8.36 6.96
CA GLU A 115 -1.19 8.53 5.87
C GLU A 115 -1.11 7.33 4.93
N LYS A 116 -2.27 6.72 4.63
CA LYS A 116 -2.37 5.64 3.66
C LYS A 116 -3.03 6.15 2.39
N ASN A 117 -2.25 6.17 1.32
CA ASN A 117 -2.72 6.54 0.00
C ASN A 117 -3.25 5.29 -0.72
N ILE A 118 -4.50 5.34 -1.18
CA ILE A 118 -5.17 4.26 -1.87
C ILE A 118 -5.75 4.80 -3.16
N SER A 119 -5.61 4.06 -4.24
CA SER A 119 -6.26 4.35 -5.51
C SER A 119 -7.26 3.24 -5.82
N ILE A 120 -8.54 3.59 -5.96
CA ILE A 120 -9.59 2.67 -6.41
C ILE A 120 -9.72 2.83 -7.91
N PHE A 121 -9.55 1.73 -8.65
CA PHE A 121 -9.78 1.65 -10.07
C PHE A 121 -11.08 0.89 -10.34
N ILE A 122 -12.00 1.51 -11.06
CA ILE A 122 -13.19 0.85 -11.60
C ILE A 122 -12.91 0.64 -13.08
N ILE A 123 -12.52 -0.58 -13.43
CA ILE A 123 -12.08 -0.97 -14.77
C ILE A 123 -13.29 -1.54 -15.51
N ASP A 124 -13.55 -1.06 -16.72
CA ASP A 124 -14.67 -1.50 -17.56
C ASP A 124 -14.16 -2.31 -18.76
N PHE A 125 -14.58 -3.56 -18.83
CA PHE A 125 -14.22 -4.51 -19.89
C PHE A 125 -15.25 -4.55 -21.04
N ASN A 126 -16.41 -3.88 -20.93
CA ASN A 126 -17.53 -3.94 -21.89
C ASN A 126 -17.21 -3.45 -23.32
N LYS A 127 -15.98 -3.01 -23.58
CA LYS A 127 -15.52 -2.55 -24.90
C LYS A 127 -14.26 -3.26 -25.41
N LEU A 128 -13.78 -4.28 -24.72
CA LEU A 128 -12.56 -5.00 -25.10
C LEU A 128 -12.91 -6.33 -25.74
N SER A 129 -12.98 -6.35 -27.07
CA SER A 129 -12.58 -7.54 -27.82
C SER A 129 -11.05 -7.68 -27.70
N LEU A 130 -10.57 -8.15 -26.55
CA LEU A 130 -9.15 -8.43 -26.29
C LEU A 130 -8.69 -9.70 -27.01
#